data_AF-A0A7J8WT81-F1
#
_entry.id   AF-A0A7J8WT81-F1
#
_cell.length_a   1.000
_cell.length_b   1.000
_cell.length_c   1.000
_cell.angle_alpha   90.00
_cell.angle_beta   90.00
_cell.angle_gamma   90.00
#
_symmetry.space_group_name_H-M   'P 1'
#
loop_
_entity.id
_entity.type
_entity.pdbx_description
1 polymer ?
#
loop_
_entity_poly.entity_id
_entity_poly.type
_entity_poly.pdbx_seq_one_letter_code
_entity_poly.pdbx_strand_id
1 'polypeptide(L)' 'MAPLLLMVLCLPFALGWHDYNQALSKSILFFEAQRSGYLPHNQRVTWRANSGLNDGKASGLIVKFNRWIW' A
#
# COMPACT_ATOMS: atom_id res chain seq x y z
N MET A 1 -1.25 7.92 45.77
CA MET A 1 0.09 7.73 45.14
C MET A 1 0.13 6.52 44.20
N ALA A 2 -0.65 5.46 44.44
CA ALA A 2 -0.76 4.29 43.56
C ALA A 2 -1.16 4.54 42.08
N PRO A 3 -2.09 5.44 41.72
CA PRO A 3 -2.49 5.61 40.31
C PRO A 3 -1.39 6.29 39.47
N LEU A 4 -0.61 7.17 40.08
CA LEU A 4 0.55 7.81 39.45
C LEU A 4 1.68 6.78 39.20
N LEU A 5 1.92 5.90 40.16
CA LEU A 5 2.89 4.81 40.03
C LEU A 5 2.49 3.84 38.90
N LEU A 6 1.22 3.46 38.84
CA LEU A 6 0.68 2.61 37.79
C LEU A 6 0.79 3.27 36.41
N MET A 7 0.53 4.58 36.32
CA MET A 7 0.63 5.33 35.07
C MET A 7 2.09 5.41 34.58
N VAL A 8 3.05 5.67 35.46
CA VAL A 8 4.48 5.70 35.13
C VAL A 8 5.01 4.33 34.72
N LEU A 9 4.55 3.25 35.36
CA LEU A 9 4.91 1.87 35.00
C LEU A 9 4.30 1.41 33.68
N CYS A 10 3.12 1.93 33.30
CA CYS A 10 2.40 1.51 32.09
C CYS A 10 2.81 2.32 30.83
N LEU A 11 3.28 3.56 31.01
CA LEU A 11 3.79 4.45 29.94
C LEU A 11 4.81 3.80 28.98
N PRO A 12 5.87 3.09 29.44
CA PRO A 12 6.84 2.49 28.53
C PRO A 12 6.27 1.33 27.70
N PHE A 13 5.18 0.68 28.14
CA PHE A 13 4.49 -0.35 27.36
C PHE A 13 3.58 0.24 26.27
N ALA A 14 3.16 1.50 26.42
CA ALA A 14 2.35 2.21 25.44
C ALA A 14 3.19 2.88 24.33
N LEU A 15 4.49 3.09 24.58
CA LEU A 15 5.43 3.66 23.60
C LEU A 15 6.01 2.55 22.72
N GLY A 16 5.16 2.00 21.85
CA GLY A 16 5.58 1.05 20.83
C GLY A 16 6.50 1.71 19.80
N TRP A 17 7.69 1.16 19.61
CA TRP A 17 8.57 1.55 18.49
C TRP A 17 7.97 1.04 17.18
N HIS A 18 7.68 1.95 16.24
CA HIS A 18 7.17 1.60 14.92
C HIS A 18 8.29 1.52 13.89
N ASP A 19 8.33 0.44 13.12
CA ASP A 19 9.24 0.33 11.97
C ASP A 19 8.68 1.09 10.77
N TYR A 20 9.08 2.35 10.65
CA TYR A 20 8.68 3.21 9.55
C TYR A 20 9.17 2.73 8.17
N ASN A 21 10.26 1.96 8.09
CA ASN A 21 10.72 1.38 6.83
C ASN A 21 9.74 0.33 6.32
N GLN A 22 9.26 -0.54 7.22
CA GLN A 22 8.22 -1.50 6.89
C GLN A 22 6.90 -0.82 6.55
N ALA A 23 6.51 0.20 7.32
CA ALA A 23 5.29 0.96 7.05
C ALA A 23 5.31 1.61 5.66
N LEU A 24 6.40 2.31 5.33
CA LEU A 24 6.58 2.93 4.02
C LEU A 24 6.59 1.89 2.89
N SER A 25 7.32 0.79 3.06
CA SER A 25 7.39 -0.29 2.06
C SER A 25 6.01 -0.88 1.77
N LYS A 26 5.18 -1.09 2.81
CA LYS A 26 3.81 -1.58 2.67
C LYS A 26 2.88 -0.55 2.03
N SER A 27 3.02 0.74 2.36
CA SER A 27 2.25 1.81 1.72
C SER A 27 2.51 1.88 0.22
N ILE A 28 3.77 1.71 -0.22
CA ILE A 28 4.09 1.65 -1.65
C ILE A 28 3.50 0.38 -2.29
N LEU A 29 3.61 -0.77 -1.60
CA LEU A 29 3.04 -2.03 -2.08
C LEU A 29 1.51 -1.97 -2.25
N PHE A 30 0.82 -1.21 -1.39
CA PHE A 30 -0.62 -0.97 -1.52
C PHE A 30 -0.97 -0.30 -2.86
N PHE A 31 -0.23 0.73 -3.27
CA PHE A 31 -0.47 1.38 -4.56
C PHE A 31 -0.10 0.49 -5.75
N GLU A 32 0.95 -0.33 -5.64
CA GLU A 32 1.28 -1.33 -6.67
C GLU A 32 0.14 -2.33 -6.87
N ALA A 33 -0.55 -2.73 -5.78
CA ALA A 33 -1.67 -3.65 -5.85
C ALA A 33 -2.91 -3.04 -6.55
N GLN A 34 -3.05 -1.71 -6.57
CA GLN A 34 -4.18 -1.01 -7.19
C GLN A 34 -4.02 -0.77 -8.70
N ARG A 35 -2.91 -1.22 -9.30
CA ARG A 35 -2.69 -1.09 -10.74
C ARG A 35 -3.80 -1.82 -11.54
N SER A 36 -4.22 -1.17 -12.62
CA SER A 36 -5.13 -1.69 -13.65
C SER A 36 -4.41 -1.70 -15.00
N GLY A 37 -4.88 -2.51 -15.93
CA GLY A 37 -4.26 -2.70 -17.24
C GLY A 37 -3.34 -3.91 -17.29
N TYR A 38 -2.33 -3.84 -18.15
CA TYR A 38 -1.26 -4.83 -18.21
C TYR A 38 -0.28 -4.63 -17.05
N LEU A 39 -0.08 -5.67 -16.26
CA LEU A 39 0.87 -5.66 -15.16
C LEU A 39 2.28 -5.97 -15.66
N PRO A 40 3.30 -5.31 -15.11
CA PRO A 40 4.69 -5.61 -15.46
C PRO A 40 5.13 -6.94 -14.84
N HIS A 41 5.97 -7.69 -15.57
CA HIS A 41 6.46 -9.01 -15.14
C HIS A 41 7.26 -8.99 -13.83
N ASN A 42 7.80 -7.84 -13.43
CA ASN A 42 8.58 -7.67 -12.20
C ASN A 42 7.76 -7.12 -11.02
N GLN A 43 6.43 -7.25 -11.06
CA GLN A 43 5.57 -6.80 -9.97
C GLN A 43 5.73 -7.66 -8.71
N ARG A 44 5.80 -7.02 -7.54
CA ARG A 44 5.95 -7.68 -6.23
C ARG A 44 4.66 -8.35 -5.73
N VAL A 45 3.50 -7.87 -6.20
CA VAL A 45 2.17 -8.36 -5.82
C VAL A 45 1.76 -9.51 -6.76
N THR A 46 2.02 -10.75 -6.35
CA THR A 46 1.91 -11.97 -7.18
C THR A 46 0.48 -12.48 -7.40
N TRP A 47 -0.47 -12.09 -6.53
CA TRP A 47 -1.87 -12.51 -6.63
C TRP A 47 -2.71 -11.62 -7.58
N ARG A 48 -2.12 -10.54 -8.13
CA ARG A 48 -2.77 -9.68 -9.12
C ARG A 48 -2.44 -10.14 -10.54
N ALA A 49 -3.38 -9.95 -11.46
CA ALA A 49 -3.23 -10.22 -12.88
C ALA A 49 -3.76 -9.06 -13.73
N ASN A 50 -3.58 -9.16 -15.06
CA ASN A 50 -4.06 -8.16 -16.01
C ASN A 50 -5.57 -7.93 -15.87
N SER A 51 -5.99 -6.67 -15.86
CA SER A 51 -7.38 -6.24 -15.68
C SER A 51 -7.68 -4.97 -16.48
N GLY A 52 -8.95 -4.61 -16.68
CA GLY A 52 -9.32 -3.33 -17.34
C GLY A 52 -8.86 -3.16 -18.80
N LEU A 53 -8.53 -4.25 -19.50
CA LEU A 53 -7.91 -4.20 -20.84
C LEU A 53 -8.81 -3.61 -21.95
N ASN A 54 -10.11 -3.56 -21.69
CA ASN A 54 -11.11 -3.04 -22.62
C ASN A 54 -11.72 -1.72 -22.16
N ASP A 55 -11.20 -1.12 -21.10
CA ASP A 55 -11.72 0.13 -20.56
C ASP A 55 -11.53 1.26 -21.58
N GLY A 56 -12.62 1.98 -21.86
CA GLY A 56 -12.67 3.07 -22.86
C GLY A 56 -12.93 2.63 -24.30
N LYS A 57 -12.85 1.33 -24.63
CA LYS A 57 -13.05 0.86 -26.02
C LYS A 57 -14.41 1.22 -26.60
N ALA A 58 -15.48 1.13 -25.79
CA ALA A 58 -16.83 1.49 -26.22
C ALA A 58 -16.97 2.98 -26.59
N SER A 59 -16.09 3.84 -26.06
CA SER A 59 -16.05 5.28 -26.34
C SER A 59 -14.99 5.65 -27.38
N GLY A 60 -14.31 4.67 -27.99
CA GLY A 60 -13.20 4.89 -28.93
C GLY A 60 -11.92 5.42 -28.27
N LEU A 61 -11.83 5.38 -26.93
CA LEU A 61 -10.69 5.89 -26.17
C LEU A 61 -9.87 4.72 -25.61
N ILE A 62 -8.54 4.84 -25.68
CA ILE A 62 -7.66 3.90 -24.99
C ILE A 62 -7.34 4.51 -23.62
N VAL A 63 -7.98 3.99 -22.56
CA VAL A 63 -7.62 4.36 -21.19
C VAL A 63 -6.38 3.56 -20.79
N LYS A 64 -5.20 4.01 -21.23
CA LYS A 64 -3.94 3.49 -20.72
C LYS A 64 -3.59 4.18 -19.41
N PHE A 65 -3.77 3.47 -18.31
CA PHE A 65 -3.21 3.85 -17.01
C PHE A 65 -1.71 3.55 -17.02
N ASN A 66 -0.93 4.36 -17.75
CA ASN A 66 0.49 4.08 -17.93
C ASN A 66 1.33 5.33 -17.80
N ARG A 67 1.39 5.87 -16.57
CA ARG A 67 2.60 6.42 -15.97
C ARG A 67 2.36 6.69 -14.48
N TRP A 68 3.44 6.61 -13.70
CA TRP A 68 3.60 7.06 -12.31
C TRP A 68 3.60 5.97 -11.23
N ILE A 69 4.68 6.02 -10.44
CA ILE A 69 5.32 4.99 -9.61
C ILE A 69 6.12 4.03 -10.51
N TRP A 70 7.12 4.49 -11.26
CA TRP A 70 8.16 5.49 -10.96
C TRP A 70 8.23 6.63 -12.00
#